data_AF-A0A1S2LXQ5-F1
#
_entry.id   AF-A0A1S2LXQ5-F1
#
_cell.length_a   1.000
_cell.length_b   1.000
_cell.length_c   1.000
_cell.angle_alpha   90.00
_cell.angle_beta   90.00
_cell.angle_gamma   90.00
#
_symmetry.space_group_name_H-M   'P 1'
#
loop_
_entity.id
_entity.type
_entity.pdbx_description
1 polymer ?
#
loop_
_entity_poly.entity_id
_entity_poly.type
_entity_poly.pdbx_seq_one_letter_code
_entity_poly.pdbx_strand_id
1 'polypeptide(L)'
;MYHFYQPTNIVAQNAAMYDLLANYYKYLDPQRHIYYYQLHFMCMQQLCQLQAQQQLYRHFEENRNYYRATAKVRVLHASPDAPAVDVYVNGEKTFDNMTYYQISPYLEIPAGSYEVEIYPAGQTTNPVLSQTIEVGADQNYTVAASDRLNNIQLVPVVDTTDIPRNKSKVRFLHISPNTPAVDIAVQDGDILFENISFGNASDYIEVDPGRVTLEVRKAGTNEVILTLRNTNLRANEAYTITAIGIYEGRPRLEALILEP
;
A
#
# COMPACT_ATOMS: atom_id res chain seq x y z
N MET A 1 32.84 -7.35 -26.03
CA MET A 1 33.98 -7.39 -25.07
C MET A 1 33.38 -7.77 -23.72
N TYR A 2 33.45 -9.06 -23.35
CA TYR A 2 32.79 -9.58 -22.14
C TYR A 2 33.63 -9.19 -20.91
N HIS A 3 33.13 -8.28 -20.08
CA HIS A 3 33.71 -8.04 -18.76
C HIS A 3 33.33 -9.21 -17.85
N PHE A 4 34.28 -10.10 -17.57
CA PHE A 4 34.15 -11.11 -16.51
C PHE A 4 34.13 -10.39 -15.15
N TYR A 5 32.93 -10.08 -14.68
CA TYR A 5 32.71 -9.63 -13.31
C TYR A 5 32.97 -10.81 -12.36
N GLN A 6 34.04 -10.74 -11.58
CA GLN A 6 34.28 -11.70 -10.50
C GLN A 6 33.43 -11.27 -9.28
N PRO A 7 32.70 -12.19 -8.63
CA PRO A 7 31.94 -11.90 -7.41
C PRO A 7 32.82 -11.26 -6.33
N THR A 8 32.32 -10.22 -5.63
CA THR A 8 33.07 -9.48 -4.59
C THR A 8 33.69 -10.38 -3.51
N ASN A 9 32.99 -11.47 -3.15
CA ASN A 9 33.47 -12.45 -2.18
C ASN A 9 34.76 -13.15 -2.65
N ILE A 10 34.86 -13.48 -3.95
CA ILE A 10 36.04 -14.14 -4.52
C ILE A 10 37.25 -13.19 -4.52
N VAL A 11 37.05 -11.91 -4.84
CA VAL A 11 38.14 -10.91 -4.82
C VAL A 11 38.64 -10.68 -3.40
N ALA A 12 37.75 -10.66 -2.40
CA ALA A 12 38.11 -10.54 -0.99
C ALA A 12 38.90 -11.76 -0.48
N GLN A 13 38.45 -12.97 -0.83
CA GLN A 13 39.17 -14.21 -0.49
C GLN A 13 40.57 -14.23 -1.12
N ASN A 14 40.70 -13.83 -2.38
CA ASN A 14 41.99 -13.73 -3.06
C ASN A 14 42.90 -12.68 -2.42
N ALA A 15 42.38 -11.51 -2.05
CA ALA A 15 43.15 -10.49 -1.35
C ALA A 15 43.76 -11.01 -0.04
N ALA A 16 42.97 -11.73 0.76
CA ALA A 16 43.42 -12.33 2.02
C ALA A 16 44.45 -13.45 1.80
N MET A 17 44.22 -14.31 0.81
CA MET A 17 45.14 -15.39 0.46
C MET A 17 46.51 -14.83 0.02
N TYR A 18 46.51 -13.82 -0.86
CA TYR A 18 47.76 -13.24 -1.36
C TYR A 18 48.50 -12.44 -0.30
N ASP A 19 47.82 -11.79 0.64
CA ASP A 19 48.47 -11.17 1.79
C ASP A 19 49.20 -12.20 2.65
N LEU A 20 48.53 -13.34 2.94
CA LEU A 20 49.12 -14.42 3.71
C LEU A 20 50.37 -15.01 3.01
N LEU A 21 50.28 -15.23 1.69
CA LEU A 21 51.42 -15.71 0.89
C LEU A 21 52.55 -14.67 0.84
N ALA A 22 52.24 -13.39 0.68
CA ALA A 22 53.24 -12.32 0.69
C ALA A 22 53.99 -12.27 2.03
N ASN A 23 53.27 -12.37 3.16
CA ASN A 23 53.87 -12.41 4.49
C ASN A 23 54.72 -13.66 4.72
N TYR A 24 54.27 -14.82 4.24
CA TYR A 24 55.04 -16.07 4.32
C TYR A 24 56.40 -15.96 3.60
N TYR A 25 56.43 -15.39 2.39
CA TYR A 25 57.66 -15.29 1.59
C TYR A 25 58.56 -14.10 1.95
N LYS A 26 58.12 -13.18 2.82
CA LYS A 26 58.79 -11.92 3.15
C LYS A 26 60.28 -12.05 3.50
N TYR A 27 60.65 -13.13 4.19
CA TYR A 27 62.04 -13.41 4.60
C TYR A 27 62.62 -14.68 3.96
N LEU A 28 61.85 -15.37 3.11
CA LEU A 28 62.23 -16.64 2.49
C LEU A 28 62.62 -16.46 1.02
N ASP A 29 61.88 -15.63 0.28
CA ASP A 29 62.07 -15.40 -1.16
C ASP A 29 61.56 -14.00 -1.54
N PRO A 30 62.47 -13.03 -1.74
CA PRO A 30 62.09 -11.66 -2.09
C PRO A 30 61.28 -11.54 -3.38
N GLN A 31 61.54 -12.39 -4.38
CA GLN A 31 60.83 -12.33 -5.66
C GLN A 31 59.37 -12.79 -5.50
N ARG A 32 59.14 -13.88 -4.74
CA ARG A 32 57.79 -14.35 -4.42
C ARG A 32 57.04 -13.39 -3.52
N HIS A 33 57.72 -12.77 -2.55
CA HIS A 33 57.11 -11.72 -1.73
C HIS A 33 56.56 -10.58 -2.60
N ILE A 34 57.38 -10.03 -3.50
CA ILE A 34 56.98 -8.95 -4.41
C ILE A 34 55.80 -9.38 -5.29
N TYR A 35 55.86 -10.60 -5.83
CA TYR A 35 54.79 -11.14 -6.68
C TYR A 35 53.44 -11.22 -5.95
N TYR A 36 53.39 -11.85 -4.78
CA TYR A 36 52.13 -11.98 -4.03
C TYR A 36 51.65 -10.65 -3.45
N TYR A 37 52.57 -9.76 -3.07
CA TYR A 37 52.20 -8.40 -2.66
C TYR A 37 51.52 -7.63 -3.80
N GLN A 38 52.02 -7.75 -5.04
CA GLN A 38 51.39 -7.15 -6.22
C GLN A 38 49.98 -7.71 -6.48
N LEU A 39 49.79 -9.03 -6.35
CA LEU A 39 48.47 -9.65 -6.50
C LEU A 39 47.50 -9.21 -5.40
N HIS A 40 47.94 -9.15 -4.14
CA HIS A 40 47.16 -8.58 -3.05
C HIS A 40 46.75 -7.13 -3.36
N PHE A 41 47.70 -6.30 -3.80
CA PHE A 41 47.45 -4.91 -4.16
C PHE A 41 46.41 -4.78 -5.29
N MET A 42 46.48 -5.62 -6.32
CA MET A 42 45.48 -5.66 -7.40
C MET A 42 44.10 -6.03 -6.88
N CYS A 43 43.99 -7.04 -6.00
CA CYS A 43 42.70 -7.40 -5.40
C CYS A 43 42.15 -6.27 -4.52
N MET A 44 42.99 -5.57 -3.74
CA MET A 44 42.58 -4.43 -2.93
C MET A 44 42.09 -3.25 -3.79
N GLN A 45 42.76 -2.96 -4.91
CA GLN A 45 42.28 -1.95 -5.87
C GLN A 45 40.91 -2.32 -6.45
N GLN A 46 40.72 -3.59 -6.83
CA GLN A 46 39.45 -4.07 -7.36
C GLN A 46 38.33 -4.04 -6.31
N LEU A 47 38.62 -4.37 -5.04
CA LEU A 47 37.65 -4.24 -3.94
C LEU A 47 37.24 -2.81 -3.72
N CYS A 48 38.20 -1.87 -3.73
CA CYS A 48 37.91 -0.45 -3.61
C CYS A 48 37.00 0.04 -4.75
N GLN A 49 37.26 -0.38 -5.99
CA GLN A 49 36.40 -0.07 -7.14
C GLN A 49 35.00 -0.66 -7.00
N LEU A 50 34.88 -1.93 -6.59
CA LEU A 50 33.60 -2.58 -6.35
C LEU A 50 32.81 -1.90 -5.23
N GLN A 51 33.47 -1.49 -4.15
CA GLN A 51 32.85 -0.76 -3.04
C GLN A 51 32.40 0.65 -3.47
N ALA A 52 33.26 1.40 -4.18
CA ALA A 52 32.92 2.72 -4.71
C ALA A 52 31.74 2.63 -5.68
N GLN A 53 31.71 1.60 -6.54
CA GLN A 53 30.62 1.37 -7.48
C GLN A 53 29.32 0.98 -6.75
N GLN A 54 29.38 0.13 -5.72
CA GLN A 54 28.21 -0.20 -4.89
C GLN A 54 27.68 1.00 -4.09
N GLN A 55 28.57 1.85 -3.57
CA GLN A 55 28.19 3.11 -2.92
C GLN A 55 27.53 4.06 -3.91
N LEU A 56 28.08 4.17 -5.12
CA LEU A 56 27.51 4.98 -6.19
C LEU A 56 26.13 4.48 -6.60
N TYR A 57 25.92 3.17 -6.76
CA TYR A 57 24.61 2.59 -7.04
C TYR A 57 23.60 2.86 -5.91
N ARG A 58 23.98 2.67 -4.65
CA ARG A 58 23.11 3.00 -3.50
C ARG A 58 22.71 4.47 -3.50
N HIS A 59 23.67 5.37 -3.75
CA HIS A 59 23.39 6.80 -3.83
C HIS A 59 22.48 7.17 -5.01
N PHE A 60 22.61 6.49 -6.15
CA PHE A 60 21.71 6.65 -7.29
C PHE A 60 20.30 6.13 -7.00
N GLU A 61 20.15 5.00 -6.32
CA GLU A 61 18.84 4.47 -5.90
C GLU A 61 18.15 5.37 -4.85
N GLU A 62 18.91 5.84 -3.86
CA GLU A 62 18.44 6.81 -2.85
C GLU A 62 17.95 8.12 -3.51
N ASN A 63 18.72 8.67 -4.47
CA ASN A 63 18.33 9.88 -5.20
C ASN A 63 17.16 9.64 -6.17
N ARG A 64 17.01 8.43 -6.73
CA ARG A 64 15.85 8.11 -7.59
C ARG A 64 14.56 8.18 -6.80
N ASN A 65 14.56 7.81 -5.51
CA ASN A 65 13.40 7.94 -4.64
C ASN A 65 13.09 9.40 -4.28
N TYR A 66 14.10 10.29 -4.27
CA TYR A 66 13.91 11.73 -4.02
C TYR A 66 13.17 12.47 -5.17
N TYR A 67 13.21 11.93 -6.40
CA TYR A 67 12.53 12.50 -7.58
C TYR A 67 11.32 11.68 -8.05
N ARG A 68 10.90 10.67 -7.30
CA ARG A 68 9.64 9.98 -7.59
C ARG A 68 8.51 10.89 -7.14
N ALA A 69 7.62 11.22 -8.07
CA ALA A 69 6.35 11.84 -7.73
C ALA A 69 5.67 10.99 -6.64
N THR A 70 5.16 11.66 -5.61
CA THR A 70 4.60 11.02 -4.43
C THR A 70 3.11 10.75 -4.61
N ALA A 71 2.57 9.93 -3.72
CA ALA A 71 1.17 9.63 -3.58
C ALA A 71 0.80 9.68 -2.10
N LYS A 72 -0.49 9.83 -1.81
CA LYS A 72 -0.99 9.76 -0.44
C LYS A 72 -1.82 8.50 -0.26
N VAL A 73 -1.56 7.72 0.77
CA VAL A 73 -2.27 6.46 1.04
C VAL A 73 -2.75 6.45 2.48
N ARG A 74 -4.02 6.12 2.70
CA ARG A 74 -4.56 5.78 4.02
C ARG A 74 -5.20 4.41 3.99
N VAL A 75 -5.27 3.77 5.15
CA VAL A 75 -5.86 2.44 5.30
C VAL A 75 -7.17 2.55 6.07
N LEU A 76 -8.19 1.83 5.62
CA LEU A 76 -9.43 1.59 6.36
C LEU A 76 -9.48 0.12 6.78
N HIS A 77 -9.60 -0.15 8.08
CA HIS A 77 -9.86 -1.51 8.54
C HIS A 77 -11.37 -1.82 8.50
N ALA A 78 -11.78 -2.54 7.46
CA ALA A 78 -13.18 -2.85 7.18
C ALA A 78 -13.50 -4.36 7.23
N SER A 79 -12.59 -5.19 7.75
CA SER A 79 -12.84 -6.62 7.94
C SER A 79 -13.65 -6.85 9.23
N PRO A 80 -14.90 -7.32 9.14
CA PRO A 80 -15.86 -7.23 10.25
C PRO A 80 -15.64 -8.26 11.37
N ASP A 81 -14.93 -9.35 11.10
CA ASP A 81 -14.61 -10.40 12.07
C ASP A 81 -13.10 -10.58 12.31
N ALA A 82 -12.28 -9.69 11.76
CA ALA A 82 -10.87 -9.59 12.12
C ALA A 82 -10.71 -8.92 13.50
N PRO A 83 -9.73 -9.35 14.32
CA PRO A 83 -9.33 -8.59 15.51
C PRO A 83 -8.65 -7.27 15.10
N ALA A 84 -8.20 -6.47 16.07
CA ALA A 84 -7.30 -5.38 15.75
C ALA A 84 -6.06 -5.89 14.98
N VAL A 85 -5.57 -5.10 14.03
CA VAL A 85 -4.48 -5.50 13.14
C VAL A 85 -3.32 -4.51 13.11
N ASP A 86 -2.12 -5.02 12.87
CA ASP A 86 -0.95 -4.23 12.49
C ASP A 86 -0.77 -4.32 10.97
N VAL A 87 -0.54 -3.18 10.33
CA VAL A 87 -0.31 -3.05 8.89
C VAL A 87 1.16 -2.79 8.63
N TYR A 88 1.77 -3.63 7.81
CA TYR A 88 3.16 -3.56 7.39
C TYR A 88 3.24 -3.21 5.91
N VAL A 89 4.15 -2.30 5.56
CA VAL A 89 4.43 -1.90 4.18
C VAL A 89 5.90 -2.19 3.90
N ASN A 90 6.19 -3.03 2.92
CA ASN A 90 7.53 -3.52 2.57
C ASN A 90 8.31 -4.04 3.80
N GLY A 91 7.63 -4.74 4.71
CA GLY A 91 8.20 -5.31 5.93
C GLY A 91 8.35 -4.34 7.11
N GLU A 92 7.99 -3.06 6.97
CA GLU A 92 8.01 -2.08 8.06
C GLU A 92 6.60 -1.88 8.64
N LYS A 93 6.44 -1.96 9.97
CA LYS A 93 5.16 -1.67 10.63
C LYS A 93 4.81 -0.19 10.45
N THR A 94 3.76 0.09 9.69
CA THR A 94 3.35 1.46 9.34
C THR A 94 2.18 1.94 10.20
N PHE A 95 1.19 1.07 10.45
CA PHE A 95 0.05 1.38 11.31
C PHE A 95 -0.11 0.25 12.32
N ASP A 96 -0.27 0.60 13.60
CA ASP A 96 -0.39 -0.35 14.69
C ASP A 96 -1.80 -0.36 15.28
N ASN A 97 -2.24 -1.52 15.75
CA ASN A 97 -3.46 -1.72 16.50
C ASN A 97 -4.70 -1.06 15.87
N MET A 98 -4.82 -1.15 14.53
CA MET A 98 -5.99 -0.66 13.81
C MET A 98 -7.20 -1.52 14.17
N THR A 99 -8.20 -0.91 14.78
CA THR A 99 -9.46 -1.58 15.15
C THR A 99 -10.47 -1.52 13.99
N TYR A 100 -11.45 -2.41 13.98
CA TYR A 100 -12.53 -2.37 12.98
C TYR A 100 -13.21 -0.99 12.97
N TYR A 101 -13.53 -0.47 11.77
CA TYR A 101 -13.94 0.92 11.47
C TYR A 101 -12.83 1.98 11.48
N GLN A 102 -11.64 1.68 11.97
CA GLN A 102 -10.58 2.69 12.07
C GLN A 102 -10.02 3.02 10.69
N ILE A 103 -9.87 4.32 10.45
CA ILE A 103 -9.17 4.86 9.29
C ILE A 103 -7.89 5.55 9.76
N SER A 104 -6.79 5.33 9.03
CA SER A 104 -5.53 6.02 9.30
C SER A 104 -5.55 7.44 8.73
N PRO A 105 -4.65 8.32 9.20
CA PRO A 105 -4.25 9.48 8.42
C PRO A 105 -3.65 9.06 7.06
N TYR A 106 -3.63 9.99 6.11
CA TYR A 106 -2.85 9.81 4.89
C TYR A 106 -1.35 9.82 5.19
N LEU A 107 -0.66 8.82 4.66
CA LEU A 107 0.78 8.74 4.59
C LEU A 107 1.24 9.11 3.18
N GLU A 108 2.21 10.01 3.08
CA GLU A 108 2.83 10.34 1.80
C GLU A 108 3.97 9.36 1.51
N ILE A 109 3.89 8.67 0.37
CA ILE A 109 4.87 7.67 -0.07
C ILE A 109 5.24 7.89 -1.54
N PRO A 110 6.43 7.49 -2.01
CA PRO A 110 6.77 7.52 -3.43
C PRO A 110 5.79 6.68 -4.28
N ALA A 111 5.53 7.07 -5.53
CA ALA A 111 4.77 6.21 -6.44
C ALA A 111 5.55 4.90 -6.74
N GLY A 112 4.84 3.78 -6.73
CA GLY A 112 5.42 2.45 -6.97
C GLY A 112 4.58 1.29 -6.45
N SER A 113 5.22 0.12 -6.46
CA SER A 113 4.67 -1.15 -5.99
C SER A 113 5.04 -1.36 -4.53
N TYR A 114 4.07 -1.76 -3.71
CA TYR A 114 4.22 -1.96 -2.27
C TYR A 114 3.66 -3.32 -1.88
N GLU A 115 4.47 -4.12 -1.20
CA GLU A 115 3.98 -5.31 -0.50
C GLU A 115 3.33 -4.87 0.80
N VAL A 116 2.05 -5.16 0.96
CA VAL A 116 1.29 -4.86 2.16
C VAL A 116 0.95 -6.16 2.85
N GLU A 117 1.39 -6.27 4.10
CA GLU A 117 1.06 -7.40 4.96
C GLU A 117 0.20 -6.93 6.13
N ILE A 118 -0.77 -7.75 6.52
CA ILE A 118 -1.61 -7.49 7.69
C ILE A 118 -1.42 -8.64 8.67
N TYR A 119 -1.12 -8.29 9.91
CA TYR A 119 -0.98 -9.23 11.03
C TYR A 119 -2.04 -8.93 12.09
N PRO A 120 -2.51 -9.94 12.85
CA PRO A 120 -3.21 -9.66 14.10
C PRO A 120 -2.31 -8.78 15.01
N ALA A 121 -2.89 -7.79 15.67
CA ALA A 121 -2.13 -6.80 16.44
C ALA A 121 -1.18 -7.46 17.45
N GLY A 122 0.08 -7.02 17.45
CA GLY A 122 1.14 -7.54 18.31
C GLY A 122 1.78 -8.85 17.83
N GLN A 123 1.31 -9.45 16.73
CA GLN A 123 1.98 -10.58 16.08
C GLN A 123 2.88 -10.11 14.94
N THR A 124 3.91 -10.90 14.65
CA THR A 124 4.90 -10.61 13.59
C THR A 124 5.18 -11.81 12.69
N THR A 125 4.43 -12.89 12.85
CA THR A 125 4.57 -14.14 12.09
C THR A 125 3.20 -14.57 11.60
N ASN A 126 3.13 -15.20 10.43
CA ASN A 126 1.89 -15.67 9.80
C ASN A 126 0.90 -14.52 9.53
N PRO A 127 1.16 -13.66 8.52
CA PRO A 127 0.22 -12.62 8.17
C PRO A 127 -1.14 -13.22 7.76
N VAL A 128 -2.24 -12.52 8.09
CA VAL A 128 -3.59 -12.87 7.61
C VAL A 128 -3.80 -12.43 6.17
N LEU A 129 -2.95 -11.52 5.68
CA LEU A 129 -2.89 -11.05 4.30
C LEU A 129 -1.44 -10.76 3.92
N SER A 130 -1.00 -11.17 2.73
CA SER A 130 0.09 -10.52 2.01
C SER A 130 -0.40 -10.24 0.58
N GLN A 131 -0.41 -8.96 0.19
CA GLN A 131 -0.88 -8.51 -1.12
C GLN A 131 -0.04 -7.33 -1.60
N THR A 132 0.35 -7.35 -2.88
CA THR A 132 0.97 -6.21 -3.53
C THR A 132 -0.08 -5.22 -4.03
N ILE A 133 0.13 -3.93 -3.76
CA ILE A 133 -0.67 -2.84 -4.33
C ILE A 133 0.22 -1.92 -5.16
N GLU A 134 -0.33 -1.38 -6.23
CA GLU A 134 0.31 -0.35 -7.06
C GLU A 134 -0.24 1.02 -6.68
N VAL A 135 0.65 1.98 -6.49
CA VAL A 135 0.30 3.35 -6.09
C VAL A 135 0.85 4.31 -7.14
N GLY A 136 -0.06 4.97 -7.86
CA GLY A 136 0.25 5.95 -8.89
C GLY A 136 0.66 7.31 -8.31
N ALA A 137 1.51 8.03 -9.06
CA ALA A 137 1.92 9.39 -8.73
C ALA A 137 0.75 10.38 -8.71
N ASP A 138 0.86 11.40 -7.85
CA ASP A 138 -0.08 12.52 -7.72
C ASP A 138 -1.53 12.09 -7.42
N GLN A 139 -1.68 10.93 -6.76
CA GLN A 139 -2.97 10.36 -6.40
C GLN A 139 -3.11 10.16 -4.89
N ASN A 140 -4.34 10.31 -4.41
CA ASN A 140 -4.73 9.94 -3.06
C ASN A 140 -5.43 8.57 -3.12
N TYR A 141 -5.17 7.71 -2.15
CA TYR A 141 -5.76 6.38 -2.06
C TYR A 141 -6.33 6.12 -0.68
N THR A 142 -7.54 5.58 -0.65
CA THR A 142 -8.05 4.82 0.49
C THR A 142 -7.92 3.35 0.17
N VAL A 143 -7.19 2.61 0.99
CA VAL A 143 -7.04 1.16 0.84
C VAL A 143 -7.85 0.48 1.93
N ALA A 144 -8.97 -0.14 1.56
CA ALA A 144 -9.81 -0.87 2.51
C ALA A 144 -9.29 -2.30 2.68
N ALA A 145 -8.91 -2.67 3.90
CA ALA A 145 -8.74 -4.07 4.30
C ALA A 145 -10.12 -4.67 4.55
N SER A 146 -10.62 -5.42 3.57
CA SER A 146 -12.02 -5.82 3.39
C SER A 146 -12.21 -7.33 3.42
N ASP A 147 -13.47 -7.78 3.35
CA ASP A 147 -13.85 -9.19 3.52
C ASP A 147 -13.70 -9.70 4.96
N ARG A 148 -14.09 -10.94 5.21
CA ARG A 148 -13.91 -11.65 6.48
C ARG A 148 -12.45 -12.04 6.67
N LEU A 149 -12.03 -12.24 7.91
CA LEU A 149 -10.64 -12.55 8.31
C LEU A 149 -9.98 -13.64 7.44
N ASN A 150 -10.70 -14.72 7.13
CA ASN A 150 -10.16 -15.84 6.36
C ASN A 150 -9.97 -15.56 4.86
N ASN A 151 -10.57 -14.48 4.34
CA ASN A 151 -10.53 -14.07 2.94
C ASN A 151 -10.16 -12.60 2.79
N ILE A 152 -9.51 -12.02 3.80
CA ILE A 152 -9.23 -10.59 3.84
C ILE A 152 -8.51 -10.17 2.55
N GLN A 153 -8.85 -9.01 2.01
CA GLN A 153 -8.26 -8.48 0.77
C GLN A 153 -8.18 -6.96 0.80
N LEU A 154 -7.20 -6.40 0.08
CA LEU A 154 -7.09 -4.94 -0.07
C LEU A 154 -7.85 -4.47 -1.30
N VAL A 155 -8.71 -3.49 -1.08
CA VAL A 155 -9.44 -2.77 -2.12
C VAL A 155 -8.91 -1.34 -2.16
N PRO A 156 -7.91 -1.05 -3.03
CA PRO A 156 -7.43 0.31 -3.24
C PRO A 156 -8.43 1.09 -4.09
N VAL A 157 -8.82 2.28 -3.62
CA VAL A 157 -9.64 3.22 -4.39
C VAL A 157 -8.98 4.59 -4.46
N VAL A 158 -8.99 5.20 -5.64
CA VAL A 158 -8.43 6.54 -5.86
C VAL A 158 -9.40 7.59 -5.35
N ASP A 159 -8.95 8.43 -4.43
CA ASP A 159 -9.67 9.54 -3.85
C ASP A 159 -9.54 10.80 -4.72
N THR A 160 -10.64 11.54 -4.92
CA THR A 160 -10.64 12.73 -5.78
C THR A 160 -10.21 13.96 -4.98
N THR A 161 -9.33 14.76 -5.56
CA THR A 161 -8.95 16.09 -5.06
C THR A 161 -9.57 17.21 -5.90
N ASP A 162 -10.17 16.87 -7.03
CA ASP A 162 -10.83 17.80 -7.94
C ASP A 162 -12.29 17.95 -7.54
N ILE A 163 -12.62 19.04 -6.85
CA ILE A 163 -13.99 19.30 -6.37
C ILE A 163 -14.50 20.59 -7.02
N PRO A 164 -15.57 20.52 -7.83
CA PRO A 164 -16.14 21.70 -8.47
C PRO A 164 -16.68 22.69 -7.45
N ARG A 165 -16.54 23.97 -7.76
CA ARG A 165 -17.03 25.05 -6.90
C ARG A 165 -18.55 24.99 -6.75
N ASN A 166 -19.03 25.13 -5.52
CA ASN A 166 -20.45 25.12 -5.14
C ASN A 166 -21.19 23.80 -5.45
N LYS A 167 -20.47 22.71 -5.72
CA LYS A 167 -21.01 21.35 -5.86
C LYS A 167 -20.47 20.45 -4.76
N SER A 168 -21.09 19.29 -4.60
CA SER A 168 -20.52 18.18 -3.84
C SER A 168 -20.21 17.04 -4.80
N LYS A 169 -19.15 16.27 -4.55
CA LYS A 169 -18.86 15.02 -5.26
C LYS A 169 -19.18 13.84 -4.37
N VAL A 170 -19.85 12.82 -4.91
CA VAL A 170 -20.20 11.62 -4.15
C VAL A 170 -19.86 10.38 -4.97
N ARG A 171 -19.35 9.35 -4.31
CA ARG A 171 -19.30 7.99 -4.83
C ARG A 171 -19.76 6.99 -3.77
N PHE A 172 -20.01 5.77 -4.20
CA PHE A 172 -20.25 4.63 -3.31
C PHE A 172 -19.11 3.61 -3.40
N LEU A 173 -18.78 2.99 -2.26
CA LEU A 173 -17.80 1.91 -2.15
C LEU A 173 -18.43 0.73 -1.39
N HIS A 174 -18.47 -0.44 -2.00
CA HIS A 174 -19.09 -1.62 -1.40
C HIS A 174 -18.07 -2.54 -0.75
N ILE A 175 -18.06 -2.60 0.59
CA ILE A 175 -17.09 -3.39 1.37
C ILE A 175 -17.79 -4.36 2.36
N SER A 176 -19.12 -4.46 2.33
CA SER A 176 -19.85 -5.48 3.09
C SER A 176 -19.73 -6.87 2.42
N PRO A 177 -19.13 -7.89 3.07
CA PRO A 177 -18.74 -9.12 2.36
C PRO A 177 -19.91 -10.02 1.91
N ASN A 178 -21.04 -9.98 2.62
CA ASN A 178 -22.21 -10.84 2.35
C ASN A 178 -23.43 -10.06 1.87
N THR A 179 -23.30 -8.76 1.63
CA THR A 179 -24.37 -8.00 0.98
C THR A 179 -24.30 -8.27 -0.53
N PRO A 180 -25.42 -8.65 -1.18
CA PRO A 180 -25.49 -8.75 -2.64
C PRO A 180 -25.16 -7.40 -3.30
N ALA A 181 -25.05 -7.36 -4.63
CA ALA A 181 -24.94 -6.09 -5.34
C ALA A 181 -26.07 -5.13 -4.96
N VAL A 182 -25.76 -3.84 -4.86
CA VAL A 182 -26.68 -2.81 -4.37
C VAL A 182 -26.83 -1.66 -5.35
N ASP A 183 -28.02 -1.06 -5.32
CA ASP A 183 -28.29 0.25 -5.88
C ASP A 183 -28.28 1.28 -4.74
N ILE A 184 -27.76 2.46 -5.02
CA ILE A 184 -27.76 3.59 -4.09
C ILE A 184 -28.69 4.65 -4.65
N ALA A 185 -29.74 4.98 -3.91
CA ALA A 185 -30.76 5.89 -4.37
C ALA A 185 -31.05 6.97 -3.34
N VAL A 186 -31.58 8.09 -3.81
CA VAL A 186 -32.27 9.05 -2.95
C VAL A 186 -33.62 8.44 -2.57
N GLN A 187 -34.01 8.57 -1.30
CA GLN A 187 -35.34 8.17 -0.86
C GLN A 187 -36.41 8.90 -1.68
N ASP A 188 -37.36 8.15 -2.25
CA ASP A 188 -38.40 8.64 -3.17
C ASP A 188 -37.88 9.40 -4.40
N GLY A 189 -36.61 9.19 -4.77
CA GLY A 189 -35.96 9.88 -5.89
C GLY A 189 -35.11 8.94 -6.76
N ASP A 190 -34.15 9.54 -7.46
CA ASP A 190 -33.33 8.87 -8.46
C ASP A 190 -32.34 7.86 -7.85
N ILE A 191 -32.01 6.84 -8.63
CA ILE A 191 -30.87 5.96 -8.36
C ILE A 191 -29.61 6.71 -8.79
N LEU A 192 -28.66 6.85 -7.86
CA LEU A 192 -27.37 7.51 -8.06
C LEU A 192 -26.31 6.56 -8.62
N PHE A 193 -26.30 5.32 -8.11
CA PHE A 193 -25.35 4.27 -8.50
C PHE A 193 -26.08 2.94 -8.60
N GLU A 194 -25.92 2.24 -9.72
CA GLU A 194 -26.59 0.96 -9.97
C GLU A 194 -25.62 -0.22 -9.88
N ASN A 195 -26.09 -1.34 -9.36
CA ASN A 195 -25.45 -2.64 -9.40
C ASN A 195 -23.98 -2.64 -8.91
N ILE A 196 -23.71 -1.92 -7.82
CA ILE A 196 -22.37 -1.91 -7.22
C ILE A 196 -22.18 -3.19 -6.41
N SER A 197 -21.24 -4.03 -6.82
CA SER A 197 -20.90 -5.29 -6.16
C SER A 197 -19.77 -5.13 -5.15
N PHE A 198 -19.66 -6.07 -4.22
CA PHE A 198 -18.58 -6.11 -3.23
C PHE A 198 -17.19 -5.99 -3.86
N GLY A 199 -16.33 -5.19 -3.25
CA GLY A 199 -14.97 -4.88 -3.71
C GLY A 199 -14.90 -3.75 -4.74
N ASN A 200 -16.03 -3.22 -5.21
CA ASN A 200 -16.06 -2.16 -6.22
C ASN A 200 -16.48 -0.80 -5.66
N ALA A 201 -15.93 0.25 -6.27
CA ALA A 201 -16.37 1.62 -6.13
C ALA A 201 -17.13 2.05 -7.38
N SER A 202 -18.12 2.92 -7.23
CA SER A 202 -18.67 3.68 -8.34
C SER A 202 -17.69 4.79 -8.75
N ASP A 203 -17.92 5.34 -9.94
CA ASP A 203 -17.36 6.65 -10.28
C ASP A 203 -17.96 7.75 -9.38
N TYR A 204 -17.23 8.86 -9.28
CA TYR A 204 -17.76 10.06 -8.64
C TYR A 204 -18.77 10.76 -9.55
N ILE A 205 -19.90 11.18 -8.97
CA ILE A 205 -20.85 12.09 -9.60
C ILE A 205 -20.88 13.42 -8.87
N GLU A 206 -21.24 14.48 -9.58
CA GLU A 206 -21.51 15.79 -9.00
C GLU A 206 -22.97 15.90 -8.60
N VAL A 207 -23.22 16.42 -7.41
CA VAL A 207 -24.56 16.65 -6.87
C VAL A 207 -24.67 18.05 -6.26
N ASP A 208 -25.89 18.53 -6.14
CA ASP A 208 -26.15 19.77 -5.40
C ASP A 208 -25.95 19.54 -3.90
N PRO A 209 -25.26 20.46 -3.19
CA PRO A 209 -25.11 20.39 -1.75
C PRO A 209 -26.47 20.45 -1.04
N GLY A 210 -26.63 19.68 0.03
CA GLY A 210 -27.88 19.63 0.77
C GLY A 210 -27.97 18.44 1.73
N ARG A 211 -29.10 18.37 2.42
CA ARG A 211 -29.46 17.23 3.27
C ARG A 211 -30.35 16.29 2.48
N VAL A 212 -29.97 15.03 2.43
CA VAL A 212 -30.69 13.98 1.70
C VAL A 212 -30.79 12.72 2.54
N THR A 213 -31.84 11.94 2.34
CA THR A 213 -31.89 10.55 2.84
C THR A 213 -31.48 9.63 1.70
N LEU A 214 -30.43 8.84 1.92
CA LEU A 214 -29.97 7.85 0.95
C LEU A 214 -30.43 6.45 1.38
N GLU A 215 -30.72 5.62 0.41
CA GLU A 215 -31.10 4.22 0.59
C GLU A 215 -30.12 3.34 -0.17
N VAL A 216 -29.63 2.31 0.51
CA VAL A 216 -28.98 1.17 -0.11
C VAL A 216 -30.05 0.13 -0.35
N ARG A 217 -30.28 -0.22 -1.61
CA ARG A 217 -31.30 -1.17 -2.07
C ARG A 217 -30.63 -2.39 -2.67
N LYS A 218 -31.24 -3.58 -2.62
CA LYS A 218 -30.75 -4.72 -3.41
C LYS A 218 -30.87 -4.38 -4.90
N ALA A 219 -29.79 -4.62 -5.65
CA ALA A 219 -29.69 -4.21 -7.05
C ALA A 219 -30.87 -4.72 -7.90
N GLY A 220 -31.44 -3.83 -8.71
CA GLY A 220 -32.58 -4.11 -9.58
C GLY A 220 -33.91 -4.24 -8.85
N THR A 221 -34.00 -3.86 -7.58
CA THR A 221 -35.23 -3.94 -6.77
C THR A 221 -35.45 -2.69 -5.92
N ASN A 222 -36.64 -2.56 -5.34
CA ASN A 222 -36.97 -1.51 -4.37
C ASN A 222 -36.76 -1.95 -2.91
N GLU A 223 -36.13 -3.11 -2.66
CA GLU A 223 -35.92 -3.60 -1.31
C GLU A 223 -34.78 -2.82 -0.63
N VAL A 224 -35.13 -1.96 0.33
CA VAL A 224 -34.17 -1.18 1.12
C VAL A 224 -33.55 -2.05 2.21
N ILE A 225 -32.21 -2.12 2.23
CA ILE A 225 -31.43 -2.89 3.21
C ILE A 225 -30.65 -2.01 4.19
N LEU A 226 -30.44 -0.73 3.86
CA LEU A 226 -29.87 0.27 4.75
C LEU A 226 -30.40 1.66 4.39
N THR A 227 -30.72 2.49 5.39
CA THR A 227 -31.15 3.87 5.21
C THR A 227 -30.21 4.83 5.94
N LEU A 228 -29.62 5.76 5.21
CA LEU A 228 -28.78 6.84 5.72
C LEU A 228 -29.63 8.11 5.79
N ARG A 229 -30.21 8.38 6.97
CA ARG A 229 -31.06 9.56 7.17
C ARG A 229 -30.22 10.81 7.34
N ASN A 230 -30.68 11.93 6.77
CA ASN A 230 -30.12 13.26 7.01
C ASN A 230 -28.62 13.37 6.65
N THR A 231 -28.19 12.66 5.60
CA THR A 231 -26.85 12.76 5.04
C THR A 231 -26.62 14.19 4.56
N ASN A 232 -25.63 14.87 5.13
CA ASN A 232 -25.33 16.27 4.84
C ASN A 232 -24.17 16.36 3.85
N LEU A 233 -24.48 16.65 2.58
CA LEU A 233 -23.51 16.83 1.52
C LEU A 233 -23.15 18.31 1.43
N ARG A 234 -21.94 18.68 1.84
CA ARG A 234 -21.50 20.08 1.90
C ARG A 234 -20.93 20.54 0.56
N ALA A 235 -21.06 21.84 0.31
CA ALA A 235 -20.48 22.46 -0.87
C ALA A 235 -18.95 22.43 -0.81
N ASN A 236 -18.32 22.21 -1.96
CA ASN A 236 -16.87 22.10 -2.12
C ASN A 236 -16.25 20.91 -1.38
N GLU A 237 -17.02 19.84 -1.17
CA GLU A 237 -16.54 18.60 -0.56
C GLU A 237 -16.89 17.36 -1.37
N ALA A 238 -16.01 16.37 -1.26
CA ALA A 238 -16.20 15.04 -1.80
C ALA A 238 -16.52 14.04 -0.68
N TYR A 239 -17.30 13.01 -0.99
CA TYR A 239 -17.66 11.95 -0.07
C TYR A 239 -17.56 10.58 -0.73
N THR A 240 -17.00 9.61 -0.01
CA THR A 240 -17.12 8.18 -0.33
C THR A 240 -18.04 7.54 0.69
N ILE A 241 -19.25 7.17 0.25
CA ILE A 241 -20.20 6.43 1.08
C ILE A 241 -19.82 4.96 1.01
N THR A 242 -19.38 4.39 2.13
CA THR A 242 -18.84 3.03 2.17
C THR A 242 -19.79 2.10 2.91
N ALA A 243 -20.34 1.08 2.26
CA ALA A 243 -21.10 0.05 2.96
C ALA A 243 -20.14 -0.97 3.59
N ILE A 244 -20.25 -1.20 4.90
CA ILE A 244 -19.42 -2.12 5.67
C ILE A 244 -20.26 -2.94 6.66
N GLY A 245 -19.66 -3.98 7.23
CA GLY A 245 -20.35 -4.88 8.15
C GLY A 245 -21.03 -6.04 7.41
N ILE A 246 -21.91 -6.75 8.11
CA ILE A 246 -22.55 -7.98 7.64
C ILE A 246 -24.05 -7.74 7.49
N TYR A 247 -24.60 -7.96 6.29
CA TYR A 247 -26.03 -7.97 6.05
C TYR A 247 -26.68 -9.10 6.84
N GLU A 248 -27.70 -8.77 7.64
CA GLU A 248 -28.37 -9.68 8.57
C GLU A 248 -27.40 -10.40 9.54
N GLY A 249 -26.27 -9.77 9.90
CA GLY A 249 -25.29 -10.34 10.83
C GLY A 249 -24.65 -9.33 11.78
N ARG A 250 -23.52 -9.72 12.37
CA ARG A 250 -22.75 -8.89 13.30
C ARG A 250 -21.28 -8.82 12.88
N PRO A 251 -20.64 -7.64 12.98
CA PRO A 251 -21.25 -6.31 13.09
C PRO A 251 -22.28 -6.09 11.96
N ARG A 252 -23.38 -5.40 12.26
CA ARG A 252 -24.47 -5.22 11.29
C ARG A 252 -24.02 -4.37 10.11
N LEU A 253 -24.70 -4.50 8.98
CA LEU A 253 -24.53 -3.61 7.83
C LEU A 253 -24.75 -2.15 8.25
N GLU A 254 -23.75 -1.32 7.99
CA GLU A 254 -23.76 0.12 8.23
C GLU A 254 -23.06 0.86 7.08
N ALA A 255 -23.17 2.19 7.07
CA ALA A 255 -22.46 3.04 6.13
C ALA A 255 -21.48 3.95 6.88
N LEU A 256 -20.24 3.97 6.39
CA LEU A 256 -19.20 4.90 6.81
C LEU A 256 -19.00 5.94 5.72
N ILE A 257 -19.13 7.21 6.07
CA ILE A 257 -18.92 8.33 5.14
C ILE A 257 -17.48 8.81 5.30
N LEU A 258 -16.69 8.69 4.25
CA LEU A 258 -15.31 9.16 4.21
C LEU A 258 -15.21 10.47 3.45
N GLU A 259 -14.43 11.41 4.00
CA GLU A 259 -14.03 12.64 3.32
C GLU A 259 -12.60 12.41 2.76
N PRO A 260 -12.44 12.33 1.42
CA PRO A 260 -11.15 12.11 0.76
C PRO A 260 -10.24 13.35 0.74
#